data_AF-A0A7C4SAH6-F1
#
_entry.id   AF-A0A7C4SAH6-F1
#
_cell.length_a   1.000
_cell.length_b   1.000
_cell.length_c   1.000
_cell.angle_alpha   90.00
_cell.angle_beta   90.00
_cell.angle_gamma   90.00
#
_symmetry.space_group_name_H-M   'P 1'
#
loop_
_entity.id
_entity.type
_entity.pdbx_description
1 polymer ?
#
loop_
_entity_poly.entity_id
_entity_poly.type
_entity_poly.pdbx_seq_one_letter_code
_entity_poly.pdbx_strand_id
1 'polypeptide(L)'
;AELLEHRIASHSGYSTRYIKVFQEALCKEGETYEVIVPTPLMGDKQKMEQLMNAVSKSFEVYENLLMAGSPKEHARYVLPFCTAVGIYHFTINLRSLLNLLGLRLCVRASPEFRCLASQLYFNLVDKMPILRGLVGCRGFMRGACPESDVTGVRAGKQHPFYPPCPFKNPDSNMYIPTLKELREGAKAGKFDVEKAVEVQEKIFRRWANWEG
;
A
#
# COMPACT_ATOMS: atom_id res chain seq x y z
N ALA A 1 0.07 2.00 9.88
CA ALA A 1 1.03 3.08 10.24
C ALA A 1 1.42 3.95 9.04
N GLU A 2 1.76 3.39 7.87
CA GLU A 2 2.32 4.17 6.75
C GLU A 2 1.47 5.33 6.22
N LEU A 3 0.14 5.25 6.30
CA LEU A 3 -0.77 6.31 5.88
C LEU A 3 -0.56 7.61 6.68
N LEU A 4 -0.29 7.48 7.99
CA LEU A 4 -0.14 8.62 8.91
C LEU A 4 1.17 9.40 8.71
N GLU A 5 2.14 8.84 7.98
CA GLU A 5 3.37 9.54 7.61
C GLU A 5 3.11 10.68 6.60
N HIS A 6 1.94 10.68 5.94
CA HIS A 6 1.49 11.78 5.08
C HIS A 6 0.81 12.86 5.91
N ARG A 7 1.62 13.63 6.62
CA ARG A 7 1.18 14.64 7.62
C ARG A 7 0.33 15.79 7.09
N ILE A 8 0.35 16.07 5.79
CA ILE A 8 -0.41 17.17 5.18
C ILE A 8 -1.78 16.65 4.72
N ALA A 9 -2.57 16.21 5.68
CA ALA A 9 -3.92 15.67 5.53
C ALA A 9 -4.67 15.77 6.87
N SER A 10 -5.98 15.60 6.84
CA SER A 10 -6.83 15.45 8.03
C SER A 10 -7.38 14.04 8.08
N HIS A 11 -7.41 13.42 9.26
CA HIS A 11 -7.85 12.04 9.38
C HIS A 11 -8.62 11.80 10.67
N SER A 12 -9.56 10.85 10.62
CA SER A 12 -10.32 10.37 11.77
C SER A 12 -10.60 8.89 11.60
N GLY A 13 -10.42 8.12 12.66
CA GLY A 13 -10.67 6.68 12.65
C GLY A 13 -11.06 6.19 14.03
N TYR A 14 -11.59 4.98 14.09
CA TYR A 14 -11.94 4.36 15.36
C TYR A 14 -10.72 4.17 16.25
N SER A 15 -10.92 4.45 17.54
CA SER A 15 -9.89 4.31 18.56
C SER A 15 -10.17 3.09 19.41
N THR A 16 -9.17 2.21 19.50
CA THR A 16 -9.18 0.99 20.33
C THR A 16 -9.21 1.30 21.84
N ARG A 17 -9.04 2.58 22.23
CA ARG A 17 -9.21 3.03 23.61
C ARG A 17 -10.68 3.09 24.01
N TYR A 18 -11.54 3.43 23.07
CA TYR A 18 -12.97 3.66 23.32
C TYR A 18 -13.82 2.49 22.80
N ILE A 19 -13.51 1.98 21.61
CA ILE A 19 -14.28 0.93 20.94
C ILE A 19 -13.59 -0.41 21.17
N LYS A 20 -14.39 -1.39 21.60
CA LYS A 20 -13.93 -2.77 21.76
C LYS A 20 -13.67 -3.37 20.38
N VAL A 21 -12.55 -4.09 20.24
CA VAL A 21 -12.28 -4.85 19.02
C VAL A 21 -12.98 -6.20 19.16
N PHE A 22 -13.93 -6.46 18.28
CA PHE A 22 -14.78 -7.65 18.31
C PHE A 22 -14.12 -8.81 17.59
N GLN A 23 -14.31 -10.04 18.08
CA GLN A 23 -13.76 -11.24 17.44
C GLN A 23 -14.37 -11.50 16.06
N GLU A 24 -15.56 -10.97 15.81
CA GLU A 24 -16.23 -10.93 14.52
C GLU A 24 -15.40 -10.26 13.42
N ALA A 25 -14.43 -9.41 13.78
CA ALA A 25 -13.42 -8.84 12.88
C ALA A 25 -12.55 -9.91 12.17
N LEU A 26 -12.52 -11.14 12.68
CA LEU A 26 -11.82 -12.27 12.05
C LEU A 26 -12.54 -12.80 10.80
N CYS A 27 -13.84 -12.58 10.69
CA CYS A 27 -14.70 -13.31 9.76
C CYS A 27 -15.35 -12.42 8.69
N LYS A 28 -15.30 -11.09 8.84
CA LYS A 28 -15.94 -10.14 7.92
C LYS A 28 -15.15 -8.83 7.83
N GLU A 29 -15.34 -8.12 6.71
CA GLU A 29 -15.13 -6.68 6.63
C GLU A 29 -16.10 -6.03 7.64
N GLY A 30 -15.61 -5.79 8.85
CA GLY A 30 -16.37 -5.13 9.90
C GLY A 30 -16.33 -3.62 9.72
N GLU A 31 -17.42 -2.93 10.04
CA GLU A 31 -17.46 -1.45 9.99
C GLU A 31 -16.40 -0.82 10.91
N THR A 32 -16.08 -1.48 12.04
CA THR A 32 -15.15 -0.95 13.05
C THR A 32 -13.73 -1.46 12.89
N TYR A 33 -13.54 -2.78 12.84
CA TYR A 33 -12.23 -3.43 12.71
C TYR A 33 -12.33 -4.68 11.85
N GLU A 34 -11.21 -5.02 11.22
CA GLU A 34 -11.04 -6.17 10.36
C GLU A 34 -9.61 -6.74 10.49
N VAL A 35 -9.37 -7.92 9.93
CA VAL A 35 -8.05 -8.54 9.85
C VAL A 35 -7.58 -8.56 8.40
N ILE A 36 -6.50 -7.83 8.12
CA ILE A 36 -5.90 -7.78 6.79
C ILE A 36 -5.01 -9.01 6.58
N VAL A 37 -5.33 -9.78 5.55
CA VAL A 37 -4.56 -10.95 5.14
C VAL A 37 -3.58 -10.56 4.02
N PRO A 38 -2.26 -10.76 4.21
CA PRO A 38 -1.27 -10.50 3.17
C PRO A 38 -1.46 -11.39 1.94
N THR A 39 -1.36 -10.82 0.74
CA THR A 39 -1.53 -11.56 -0.53
C THR A 39 -0.62 -12.79 -0.69
N PRO A 40 0.64 -12.83 -0.20
CA PRO A 40 1.48 -14.03 -0.34
C PRO A 40 1.01 -15.22 0.53
N LEU A 41 0.16 -14.97 1.52
CA LEU A 41 -0.41 -16.02 2.37
C LEU A 41 -1.75 -16.53 1.80
N MET A 42 -2.41 -15.74 0.95
CA MET A 42 -3.64 -16.14 0.29
C MET A 42 -3.40 -17.35 -0.62
N GLY A 43 -4.24 -18.38 -0.48
CA GLY A 43 -4.16 -19.62 -1.28
C GLY A 43 -3.32 -20.75 -0.67
N ASP A 44 -2.53 -20.49 0.38
CA ASP A 44 -1.81 -21.52 1.14
C ASP A 44 -2.56 -21.82 2.44
N LYS A 45 -3.32 -22.92 2.46
CA LYS A 45 -4.17 -23.29 3.61
C LYS A 45 -3.37 -23.40 4.91
N GLN A 46 -2.15 -23.94 4.86
CA GLN A 46 -1.35 -24.17 6.05
C GLN A 46 -0.85 -22.85 6.64
N LYS A 47 -0.34 -21.94 5.78
CA LYS A 47 0.10 -20.61 6.24
C LYS A 47 -1.06 -19.75 6.72
N MET A 48 -2.21 -19.85 6.06
CA MET A 48 -3.44 -19.18 6.49
C MET A 48 -3.89 -19.67 7.87
N GLU A 49 -3.88 -20.98 8.10
CA GLU A 49 -4.22 -21.56 9.40
C GLU A 49 -3.26 -21.08 10.49
N GLN A 50 -1.94 -21.05 10.22
CA GLN A 50 -0.96 -20.51 11.16
C GLN A 50 -1.24 -19.05 11.52
N LEU A 51 -1.52 -18.19 10.53
CA LEU A 51 -1.88 -16.79 10.75
C LEU A 51 -3.16 -16.69 11.59
N MET A 52 -4.23 -17.37 11.17
CA MET A 52 -5.53 -17.27 11.83
C MET A 52 -5.53 -17.82 13.25
N ASN A 53 -4.74 -18.87 13.53
CA ASN A 53 -4.55 -19.39 14.88
C ASN A 53 -3.85 -18.37 15.78
N ALA A 54 -2.80 -17.71 15.29
CA ALA A 54 -2.10 -16.66 16.04
C ALA A 54 -3.01 -15.47 16.32
N VAL A 55 -3.75 -15.00 15.31
CA VAL A 55 -4.70 -13.90 15.46
C VAL A 55 -5.81 -14.28 16.44
N SER A 56 -6.43 -15.45 16.29
CA SER A 56 -7.49 -15.92 17.20
C SER A 56 -7.01 -15.99 18.64
N LYS A 57 -5.78 -16.47 18.88
CA LYS A 57 -5.22 -16.52 20.22
C LYS A 57 -4.99 -15.14 20.82
N SER A 58 -4.51 -14.18 20.03
CA SER A 58 -4.39 -12.78 20.48
C SER A 58 -5.73 -12.17 20.89
N PHE A 59 -6.81 -12.45 20.13
CA PHE A 59 -8.15 -11.96 20.46
C PHE A 59 -8.72 -12.62 21.73
N GLU A 60 -8.50 -13.93 21.92
CA GLU A 60 -8.87 -14.63 23.16
C GLU A 60 -8.18 -14.00 24.38
N VAL A 61 -6.87 -13.72 24.29
CA VAL A 61 -6.12 -13.05 25.36
C VAL A 61 -6.66 -11.63 25.60
N TYR A 62 -7.00 -10.88 24.55
CA TYR A 62 -7.60 -9.56 24.67
C TYR A 62 -8.92 -9.61 25.46
N GLU A 63 -9.81 -10.54 25.13
CA GLU A 63 -11.08 -10.73 25.84
C GLU A 63 -10.88 -11.12 27.30
N ASN A 64 -9.96 -12.05 27.58
CA ASN A 64 -9.64 -12.48 28.94
C ASN A 64 -9.12 -11.31 29.79
N LEU A 65 -8.28 -10.45 29.23
CA LEU A 65 -7.79 -9.24 29.92
C LEU A 65 -8.94 -8.27 30.27
N LEU A 66 -9.89 -8.08 29.34
CA LEU A 66 -11.07 -7.26 29.58
C LEU A 66 -11.97 -7.85 30.66
N MET A 67 -12.24 -9.16 30.62
CA MET A 67 -13.04 -9.86 31.64
C MET A 67 -12.40 -9.82 33.03
N ALA A 68 -11.05 -9.81 33.09
CA ALA A 68 -10.30 -9.61 34.32
C ALA A 68 -10.28 -8.15 34.82
N GLY A 69 -11.00 -7.24 34.15
CA GLY A 69 -11.12 -5.84 34.56
C GLY A 69 -10.04 -4.90 34.02
N SER A 70 -9.19 -5.35 33.08
CA SER A 70 -8.19 -4.48 32.47
C SER A 70 -8.86 -3.42 31.58
N PRO A 71 -8.46 -2.14 31.68
CA PRO A 71 -8.91 -1.13 30.73
C PRO A 71 -8.56 -1.46 29.28
N LYS A 72 -9.44 -1.11 28.33
CA LYS A 72 -9.24 -1.33 26.88
C LYS A 72 -7.89 -0.83 26.37
N GLU A 73 -7.44 0.31 26.89
CA GLU A 73 -6.16 0.93 26.52
C GLU A 73 -4.94 0.05 26.83
N HIS A 74 -5.00 -0.77 27.88
CA HIS A 74 -3.94 -1.72 28.24
C HIS A 74 -4.16 -3.07 27.56
N ALA A 75 -5.40 -3.57 27.56
CA ALA A 75 -5.72 -4.87 26.96
C ALA A 75 -5.33 -4.94 25.48
N ARG A 76 -5.53 -3.85 24.72
CA ARG A 76 -5.25 -3.79 23.27
C ARG A 76 -3.79 -4.07 22.87
N TYR A 77 -2.83 -4.06 23.80
CA TYR A 77 -1.42 -4.30 23.49
C TYR A 77 -1.16 -5.71 22.92
N VAL A 78 -2.09 -6.65 23.13
CA VAL A 78 -2.00 -8.02 22.58
C VAL A 78 -2.58 -8.14 21.17
N LEU A 79 -3.28 -7.12 20.66
CA LEU A 79 -3.89 -7.15 19.34
C LEU A 79 -2.80 -7.18 18.24
N PRO A 80 -2.94 -8.05 17.23
CA PRO A 80 -1.92 -8.22 16.22
C PRO A 80 -1.90 -7.06 15.22
N PHE A 81 -0.76 -6.84 14.58
CA PHE A 81 -0.54 -5.74 13.64
C PHE A 81 -1.45 -5.78 12.40
N CYS A 82 -1.93 -6.98 12.01
CA CYS A 82 -2.90 -7.15 10.93
C CYS A 82 -4.32 -6.69 11.30
N THR A 83 -4.58 -6.30 12.55
CA THR A 83 -5.85 -5.69 12.95
C THR A 83 -5.91 -4.27 12.40
N ALA A 84 -6.79 -4.05 11.42
CA ALA A 84 -7.02 -2.75 10.81
C ALA A 84 -8.33 -2.12 11.30
N VAL A 85 -8.38 -0.79 11.23
CA VAL A 85 -9.62 -0.04 11.38
C VAL A 85 -10.40 -0.20 10.09
N GLY A 86 -11.67 -0.61 10.16
CA GLY A 86 -12.53 -0.78 8.99
C GLY A 86 -12.80 0.55 8.29
N ILE A 87 -13.67 1.40 8.87
CA ILE A 87 -13.91 2.74 8.31
C ILE A 87 -12.89 3.75 8.84
N TYR A 88 -12.12 4.33 7.91
CA TYR A 88 -11.13 5.37 8.19
C TYR A 88 -11.36 6.59 7.30
N HIS A 89 -11.65 7.75 7.91
CA HIS A 89 -11.88 9.00 7.20
C HIS A 89 -10.55 9.70 6.94
N PHE A 90 -10.28 10.08 5.69
CA PHE A 90 -9.05 10.74 5.28
C PHE A 90 -9.34 11.82 4.24
N THR A 91 -9.03 13.08 4.58
CA THR A 91 -9.21 14.25 3.73
C THR A 91 -7.85 14.84 3.37
N ILE A 92 -7.60 15.01 2.08
CA ILE A 92 -6.31 15.47 1.57
C ILE A 92 -6.53 16.39 0.36
N ASN A 93 -5.79 17.48 0.26
CA ASN A 93 -5.84 18.33 -0.93
C ASN A 93 -5.12 17.68 -2.12
N LEU A 94 -5.39 18.15 -3.33
CA LEU A 94 -4.83 17.56 -4.55
C LEU A 94 -3.30 17.52 -4.55
N ARG A 95 -2.61 18.59 -4.12
CA ARG A 95 -1.14 18.64 -4.09
C ARG A 95 -0.56 17.54 -3.20
N SER A 96 -1.13 17.38 -2.00
CA SER A 96 -0.72 16.34 -1.05
C SER A 96 -1.08 14.94 -1.57
N LEU A 97 -2.22 14.77 -2.25
CA LEU A 97 -2.61 13.51 -2.88
C LEU A 97 -1.62 13.10 -3.97
N LEU A 98 -1.19 14.02 -4.84
CA LEU A 98 -0.18 13.74 -5.87
C LEU A 98 1.16 13.31 -5.26
N ASN A 99 1.56 13.93 -4.14
CA ASN A 99 2.73 13.49 -3.39
C ASN A 99 2.55 12.07 -2.82
N LEU A 100 1.37 11.77 -2.24
CA LEU A 100 1.04 10.44 -1.73
C LEU A 100 1.12 9.39 -2.83
N LEU A 101 0.46 9.63 -3.98
CA LEU A 101 0.47 8.72 -5.12
C LEU A 101 1.89 8.52 -5.66
N GLY A 102 2.68 9.59 -5.75
CA GLY A 102 4.09 9.51 -6.14
C GLY A 102 4.92 8.55 -5.31
N LEU A 103 4.66 8.51 -4.01
CA LEU A 103 5.34 7.61 -3.07
C LEU A 103 4.75 6.20 -3.07
N ARG A 104 3.42 6.08 -3.17
CA ARG A 104 2.69 4.85 -2.87
C ARG A 104 2.29 4.03 -4.10
N LEU A 105 2.40 4.58 -5.32
CA LEU A 105 2.34 3.83 -6.58
C LEU A 105 3.70 3.25 -7.01
N CYS A 106 4.75 3.45 -6.21
CA CYS A 106 6.04 2.83 -6.44
C CYS A 106 5.97 1.33 -6.11
N VAL A 107 6.65 0.48 -6.90
CA VAL A 107 6.73 -0.96 -6.64
C VAL A 107 7.33 -1.29 -5.26
N ARG A 108 8.14 -0.39 -4.67
CA ARG A 108 8.75 -0.50 -3.34
C ARG A 108 7.80 -0.20 -2.17
N ALA A 109 6.61 0.32 -2.45
CA ALA A 109 5.60 0.52 -1.41
C ALA A 109 5.00 -0.82 -0.97
N SER A 110 4.48 -0.87 0.25
CA SER A 110 3.80 -2.07 0.76
C SER A 110 2.59 -2.45 -0.11
N PRO A 111 2.31 -3.75 -0.30
CA PRO A 111 1.15 -4.21 -1.06
C PRO A 111 -0.17 -3.54 -0.62
N GLU A 112 -0.39 -3.46 0.69
CA GLU A 112 -1.50 -2.78 1.37
C GLU A 112 -1.70 -1.37 0.83
N PHE A 113 -0.63 -0.60 0.79
CA PHE A 113 -0.72 0.79 0.40
C PHE A 113 -0.76 0.98 -1.11
N ARG A 114 -0.18 0.06 -1.88
CA ARG A 114 -0.31 0.07 -3.35
C ARG A 114 -1.75 -0.15 -3.78
N CYS A 115 -2.48 -1.04 -3.10
CA CYS A 115 -3.90 -1.24 -3.33
C CYS A 115 -4.69 0.06 -3.14
N LEU A 116 -4.59 0.66 -1.95
CA LEU A 116 -5.25 1.93 -1.64
C LEU A 116 -4.85 3.05 -2.61
N ALA A 117 -3.55 3.20 -2.90
CA ALA A 117 -3.07 4.22 -3.82
C ALA A 117 -3.57 4.01 -5.26
N SER A 118 -3.70 2.77 -5.71
CA SER A 118 -4.21 2.44 -7.05
C SER A 118 -5.70 2.73 -7.17
N GLN A 119 -6.49 2.39 -6.15
CA GLN A 119 -7.90 2.78 -6.09
C GLN A 119 -8.06 4.31 -6.09
N LEU A 120 -7.25 5.02 -5.30
CA LEU A 120 -7.23 6.49 -5.30
C LEU A 120 -6.83 7.07 -6.66
N TYR A 121 -5.86 6.47 -7.35
CA TYR A 121 -5.47 6.87 -8.71
C TYR A 121 -6.64 6.79 -9.69
N PHE A 122 -7.37 5.65 -9.73
CA PHE A 122 -8.50 5.50 -10.66
C PHE A 122 -9.63 6.48 -10.36
N ASN A 123 -9.95 6.70 -9.08
CA ASN A 123 -10.91 7.73 -8.68
C ASN A 123 -10.46 9.14 -9.07
N LEU A 124 -9.16 9.45 -8.96
CA LEU A 124 -8.61 10.75 -9.33
C LEU A 124 -8.72 10.99 -10.83
N VAL A 125 -8.33 10.04 -11.67
CA VAL A 125 -8.36 10.22 -13.14
C VAL A 125 -9.78 10.13 -13.71
N ASP A 126 -10.71 9.45 -13.04
CA ASP A 126 -12.14 9.52 -13.36
C ASP A 126 -12.68 10.94 -13.14
N LYS A 127 -12.39 11.55 -11.97
CA LYS A 127 -12.84 12.91 -11.64
C LYS A 127 -12.08 14.01 -12.37
N MET A 128 -10.80 13.78 -12.69
CA MET A 128 -9.92 14.72 -13.35
C MET A 128 -9.14 14.04 -14.49
N PRO A 129 -9.78 13.77 -15.64
CA PRO A 129 -9.15 13.05 -16.76
C PRO A 129 -7.86 13.69 -17.28
N ILE A 130 -7.72 15.01 -17.15
CA ILE A 130 -6.50 15.76 -17.52
C ILE A 130 -5.24 15.30 -16.77
N LEU A 131 -5.39 14.64 -15.61
CA LEU A 131 -4.29 14.11 -14.83
C LEU A 131 -3.80 12.73 -15.32
N ARG A 132 -4.55 12.07 -16.20
CA ARG A 132 -4.14 10.80 -16.80
C ARG A 132 -2.89 11.03 -17.65
N GLY A 133 -1.86 10.23 -17.45
CA GLY A 133 -0.54 10.42 -18.07
C GLY A 133 0.38 11.42 -17.37
N LEU A 134 -0.11 12.15 -16.35
CA LEU A 134 0.71 13.04 -15.53
C LEU A 134 0.99 12.47 -14.14
N VAL A 135 0.18 11.51 -13.69
CA VAL A 135 0.26 10.93 -12.34
C VAL A 135 0.77 9.49 -12.40
N GLY A 136 1.64 9.15 -11.45
CA GLY A 136 2.25 7.83 -11.31
C GLY A 136 3.22 7.83 -10.12
N CYS A 137 4.19 6.93 -10.11
CA CYS A 137 5.27 6.98 -9.12
C CYS A 137 6.18 8.20 -9.34
N ARG A 138 7.00 8.58 -8.34
CA ARG A 138 7.94 9.73 -8.45
C ARG A 138 8.83 9.66 -9.69
N GLY A 139 9.26 8.46 -10.10
CA GLY A 139 10.08 8.29 -11.29
C GLY A 139 9.32 8.66 -12.57
N PHE A 140 8.09 8.18 -12.71
CA PHE A 140 7.20 8.52 -13.82
C PHE A 140 6.93 10.03 -13.89
N MET A 141 6.47 10.63 -12.78
CA MET A 141 6.10 12.06 -12.75
C MET A 141 7.28 13.02 -12.97
N ARG A 142 8.51 12.59 -12.67
CA ARG A 142 9.71 13.42 -12.84
C ARG A 142 10.48 13.12 -14.13
N GLY A 143 10.18 12.02 -14.81
CA GLY A 143 11.03 11.46 -15.88
C GLY A 143 12.39 10.93 -15.40
N ALA A 144 12.64 10.94 -14.08
CA ALA A 144 13.88 10.46 -13.48
C ALA A 144 13.59 9.86 -12.10
N CYS A 145 14.03 8.62 -11.89
CA CYS A 145 13.77 7.91 -10.65
C CYS A 145 14.71 8.40 -9.53
N PRO A 146 14.17 8.86 -8.38
CA PRO A 146 15.01 9.30 -7.26
C PRO A 146 15.63 8.13 -6.49
N GLU A 147 15.17 6.91 -6.73
CA GLU A 147 15.59 5.71 -6.03
C GLU A 147 16.72 5.00 -6.80
N SER A 148 17.81 4.66 -6.11
CA SER A 148 18.84 3.75 -6.64
C SER A 148 18.42 2.29 -6.44
N ASP A 149 18.99 1.40 -7.26
CA ASP A 149 18.84 -0.07 -7.14
C ASP A 149 17.38 -0.51 -6.99
N VAL A 150 16.54 -0.03 -7.91
CA VAL A 150 15.09 -0.18 -7.82
C VAL A 150 14.69 -1.63 -8.05
N THR A 151 14.47 -2.35 -6.94
CA THR A 151 13.80 -3.65 -6.90
C THR A 151 12.38 -3.49 -6.38
N GLY A 152 11.54 -4.52 -6.52
CA GLY A 152 10.19 -4.55 -5.94
C GLY A 152 10.17 -4.56 -4.41
N VAL A 153 11.32 -4.71 -3.76
CA VAL A 153 11.49 -4.69 -2.31
C VAL A 153 12.21 -3.42 -1.85
N ARG A 154 12.09 -3.06 -0.57
CA ARG A 154 12.74 -1.86 -0.05
C ARG A 154 14.26 -1.96 0.00
N ALA A 155 14.81 -3.14 0.24
CA ALA A 155 16.24 -3.41 0.30
C ALA A 155 16.52 -4.85 -0.13
N GLY A 156 17.69 -5.06 -0.74
CA GLY A 156 18.13 -6.37 -1.20
C GLY A 156 17.65 -6.72 -2.62
N LYS A 157 17.73 -8.01 -2.93
CA LYS A 157 17.43 -8.55 -4.27
C LYS A 157 15.93 -8.63 -4.52
N GLN A 158 15.55 -8.61 -5.80
CA GLN A 158 14.18 -8.81 -6.25
C GLN A 158 13.61 -10.10 -5.64
N HIS A 159 12.46 -9.98 -4.96
CA HIS A 159 11.75 -11.10 -4.37
C HIS A 159 10.58 -11.51 -5.28
N PRO A 160 10.28 -12.82 -5.47
CA PRO A 160 9.22 -13.28 -6.37
C PRO A 160 7.83 -12.70 -6.11
N PHE A 161 7.44 -12.52 -4.85
CA PHE A 161 6.14 -11.94 -4.48
C PHE A 161 5.99 -10.43 -4.71
N TYR A 162 7.08 -9.72 -4.99
CA TYR A 162 7.02 -8.29 -5.25
C TYR A 162 7.18 -8.05 -6.75
N PRO A 163 6.37 -7.20 -7.39
CA PRO A 163 6.50 -6.91 -8.81
C PRO A 163 7.79 -6.13 -9.10
N PRO A 164 8.48 -6.43 -10.22
CA PRO A 164 9.58 -5.59 -10.70
C PRO A 164 9.05 -4.24 -11.20
N CYS A 165 9.92 -3.24 -11.23
CA CYS A 165 9.57 -1.93 -11.77
C CYS A 165 9.46 -1.99 -13.31
N PRO A 166 8.32 -1.59 -13.91
CA PRO A 166 8.13 -1.66 -15.37
C PRO A 166 9.07 -0.72 -16.14
N PHE A 167 9.59 0.32 -15.48
CA PHE A 167 10.40 1.38 -16.11
C PHE A 167 11.91 1.15 -15.98
N LYS A 168 12.34 0.00 -15.46
CA LYS A 168 13.75 -0.30 -15.19
C LYS A 168 14.40 -1.26 -16.20
N ASN A 169 13.76 -1.44 -17.35
CA ASN A 169 14.33 -2.15 -18.48
C ASN A 169 14.93 -1.13 -19.49
N PRO A 170 16.27 -1.04 -19.64
CA PRO A 170 16.93 -0.11 -20.58
C PRO A 170 16.56 -0.33 -22.04
N ASP A 171 16.21 -1.55 -22.43
CA ASP A 171 15.84 -1.90 -23.81
C ASP A 171 14.40 -1.50 -24.15
N SER A 172 13.64 -1.02 -23.16
CA SER A 172 12.25 -0.61 -23.36
C SER A 172 12.13 0.86 -23.77
N ASN A 173 11.13 1.15 -24.61
CA ASN A 173 10.73 2.53 -24.96
C ASN A 173 10.03 3.29 -23.82
N MET A 174 10.04 2.74 -22.61
CA MET A 174 9.46 3.33 -21.38
C MET A 174 10.52 3.40 -20.27
N TYR A 175 11.80 3.25 -20.62
CA TYR A 175 12.89 3.29 -19.65
C TYR A 175 12.95 4.65 -18.95
N ILE A 176 13.02 4.63 -17.62
CA ILE A 176 13.24 5.81 -16.79
C ILE A 176 14.56 5.64 -16.04
N PRO A 177 15.60 6.42 -16.34
CA PRO A 177 16.87 6.35 -15.62
C PRO A 177 16.70 6.84 -14.18
N THR A 178 17.57 6.37 -13.30
CA THR A 178 17.76 6.91 -11.95
C THR A 178 18.55 8.21 -11.98
N LEU A 179 18.45 9.01 -10.92
CA LEU A 179 19.31 10.19 -10.75
C LEU A 179 20.80 9.84 -10.71
N LYS A 180 21.15 8.64 -10.22
CA LYS A 180 22.52 8.14 -10.21
C LYS A 180 23.01 7.88 -11.64
N GLU A 181 22.25 7.11 -12.43
CA GLU A 181 22.59 6.80 -13.82
C GLU A 181 22.67 8.08 -14.68
N LEU A 182 21.80 9.06 -14.45
CA LEU A 182 21.87 10.35 -15.14
C LEU A 182 23.16 11.12 -14.81
N ARG A 183 23.62 11.10 -13.55
CA ARG A 183 24.91 11.70 -13.16
C ARG A 183 26.11 10.97 -13.77
N GLU A 184 25.96 9.68 -14.01
CA GLU A 184 26.97 8.81 -14.66
C GLU A 184 26.92 8.89 -16.20
N GLY A 185 26.04 9.72 -16.78
CA GLY A 185 25.98 10.00 -18.21
C GLY A 185 24.96 9.19 -19.01
N ALA A 186 24.04 8.48 -18.35
CA ALA A 186 22.94 7.80 -19.03
C ALA A 186 22.07 8.81 -19.80
N LYS A 187 21.66 8.46 -21.02
CA LYS A 187 20.78 9.29 -21.85
C LYS A 187 19.33 8.83 -21.69
N ALA A 188 18.44 9.77 -21.43
CA ALA A 188 17.00 9.53 -21.57
C ALA A 188 16.66 9.39 -23.06
N GLY A 189 16.21 8.21 -23.47
CA GLY A 189 15.77 7.93 -24.84
C GLY A 189 14.40 8.53 -25.15
N LYS A 190 13.82 8.15 -26.31
CA LYS A 190 12.41 8.43 -26.59
C LYS A 190 11.53 7.71 -25.56
N PHE A 191 10.65 8.44 -24.89
CA PHE A 191 9.73 7.91 -23.88
C PHE A 191 8.31 7.87 -24.43
N ASP A 192 7.77 6.66 -24.53
CA ASP A 192 6.40 6.40 -24.98
C ASP A 192 5.43 6.53 -23.79
N VAL A 193 4.83 7.72 -23.65
CA VAL A 193 3.93 8.04 -22.54
C VAL A 193 2.67 7.19 -22.59
N GLU A 194 2.08 6.98 -23.76
CA GLU A 194 0.83 6.22 -23.91
C GLU A 194 1.02 4.77 -23.45
N LYS A 195 2.08 4.12 -23.92
CA LYS A 195 2.42 2.77 -23.51
C LYS A 195 2.81 2.69 -22.03
N ALA A 196 3.53 3.68 -21.51
CA ALA A 196 3.88 3.74 -20.11
C ALA A 196 2.63 3.85 -19.21
N VAL A 197 1.63 4.63 -19.64
CA VAL A 197 0.32 4.74 -18.97
C VAL A 197 -0.43 3.42 -19.01
N GLU A 198 -0.50 2.77 -20.16
CA GLU A 198 -1.17 1.47 -20.31
C GLU A 198 -0.56 0.42 -19.37
N VAL A 199 0.78 0.31 -19.34
CA VAL A 199 1.49 -0.66 -18.51
C VAL A 199 1.30 -0.38 -17.02
N GLN A 200 1.41 0.88 -16.57
CA GLN A 200 1.20 1.21 -15.15
C GLN A 200 -0.25 0.99 -14.75
N GLU A 201 -1.23 1.37 -15.58
CA GLU A 201 -2.65 1.19 -15.26
C GLU A 201 -3.01 -0.30 -15.18
N LYS A 202 -2.43 -1.14 -16.03
CA LYS A 202 -2.58 -2.61 -15.93
C LYS A 202 -2.08 -3.15 -14.59
N ILE A 203 -0.96 -2.65 -14.10
CA ILE A 203 -0.41 -3.01 -12.78
C ILE A 203 -1.32 -2.47 -11.66
N PHE A 204 -1.73 -1.20 -11.75
CA PHE A 204 -2.58 -0.56 -10.75
C PHE A 204 -3.95 -1.26 -10.64
N ARG A 205 -4.52 -1.76 -11.73
CA ARG A 205 -5.78 -2.54 -11.69
C ARG A 205 -5.63 -3.80 -10.84
N ARG A 206 -4.52 -4.54 -11.00
CA ARG A 206 -4.23 -5.72 -10.18
C ARG A 206 -4.11 -5.33 -8.71
N TRP A 207 -3.28 -4.32 -8.42
CA TRP A 207 -3.10 -3.86 -7.05
C TRP A 207 -4.41 -3.37 -6.41
N ALA A 208 -5.24 -2.63 -7.15
CA ALA A 208 -6.52 -2.13 -6.67
C ALA A 208 -7.51 -3.25 -6.31
N ASN A 209 -7.40 -4.41 -6.93
CA ASN A 209 -8.21 -5.60 -6.67
C ASN A 209 -7.56 -6.56 -5.65
N TRP A 210 -6.55 -6.11 -4.91
CA TRP A 210 -5.80 -6.93 -3.96
C TRP A 210 -5.07 -8.12 -4.60
N GLU A 211 -4.70 -7.99 -5.87
CA GLU A 211 -3.89 -8.97 -6.60
C GLU A 211 -2.41 -8.54 -6.61
N GLY A 212 -1.52 -9.49 -6.31
CA GLY A 212 -0.06 -9.28 -6.29
C GLY A 212 0.52 -8.89 -7.65
#